data_AF-A0A4R8GM08-F1
#
_entry.id   AF-A0A4R8GM08-F1
#
_cell.length_a   1.000
_cell.length_b   1.000
_cell.length_c   1.000
_cell.angle_alpha   90.00
_cell.angle_beta   90.00
_cell.angle_gamma   90.00
#
_symmetry.space_group_name_H-M   'P 1'
#
loop_
_entity.id
_entity.type
_entity.pdbx_description
1 polymer ?
#
loop_
_entity_poly.entity_id
_entity_poly.type
_entity_poly.pdbx_seq_one_letter_code
_entity_poly.pdbx_strand_id
1 'polypeptide(L)'
;MTFQEGLNQLDKTNKIITDANKLIADVNLNTFLFTLSWWAALAMLLVPWILWAFFRKKESSARLLFAAFITMIISTTIDGLGVDFGKWAYPVKVIPIPTISYSFRYGIVPVAIMFLIQFKPNINPIVKAVLFGGFGAFVGMPIMSILHLYKKIDWAYTYSFFILVLLYLIAHWFSRRSSFEKIVKE
;
A
#
# COMPACT_ATOMS: atom_id res chain seq x y z
N MET A 1 -21.19 -28.12 13.69
CA MET A 1 -21.53 -26.73 14.04
C MET A 1 -22.79 -26.36 13.28
N THR A 2 -23.86 -26.03 14.00
CA THR A 2 -25.09 -25.49 13.40
C THR A 2 -24.88 -24.03 12.96
N PHE A 3 -25.77 -23.50 12.12
CA PHE A 3 -25.71 -22.09 11.70
C PHE A 3 -25.71 -21.13 12.90
N GLN A 4 -26.57 -21.37 13.89
CA GLN A 4 -26.65 -20.54 15.10
C GLN A 4 -25.41 -20.67 15.99
N GLU A 5 -24.85 -21.88 16.12
CA GLU A 5 -23.56 -22.08 16.80
C GLU A 5 -22.43 -21.31 16.11
N GLY A 6 -22.42 -21.29 14.77
CA GLY A 6 -21.46 -20.53 13.98
C GLY A 6 -21.57 -19.03 14.19
N LEU A 7 -22.78 -18.47 14.18
CA LEU A 7 -23.01 -17.05 14.49
C LEU A 7 -22.55 -16.70 15.91
N ASN A 8 -22.92 -17.52 16.90
CA ASN A 8 -22.51 -17.30 18.28
C ASN A 8 -20.97 -17.36 18.45
N GLN A 9 -20.29 -18.23 17.71
CA GLN A 9 -18.83 -18.29 17.69
C GLN A 9 -18.21 -17.06 17.00
N LEU A 10 -18.83 -16.58 15.93
CA LEU A 10 -18.41 -15.36 15.24
C LEU A 10 -18.53 -14.14 16.14
N ASP A 11 -19.63 -13.99 16.89
CA ASP A 11 -19.82 -12.88 17.83
C ASP A 11 -18.77 -12.87 18.94
N LYS A 12 -18.44 -14.05 19.50
CA LYS A 12 -17.35 -14.20 20.47
C LYS A 12 -16.00 -13.79 19.87
N THR A 13 -15.74 -14.19 18.63
CA THR A 13 -14.49 -13.87 17.92
C THR A 13 -14.40 -12.37 17.61
N ASN A 14 -15.49 -11.76 17.16
CA ASN A 14 -15.57 -10.32 16.87
C ASN A 14 -15.32 -9.48 18.12
N LYS A 15 -15.76 -9.95 19.29
CA LYS A 15 -15.44 -9.29 20.57
C LYS A 15 -13.93 -9.29 20.83
N ILE A 16 -13.26 -10.44 20.64
CA ILE A 16 -11.80 -10.56 20.78
C ILE A 16 -11.07 -9.61 19.82
N ILE A 17 -11.51 -9.56 18.55
CA ILE A 17 -10.95 -8.64 17.54
C ILE A 17 -11.13 -7.19 17.99
N THR A 18 -12.32 -6.83 18.47
CA THR A 18 -12.63 -5.46 18.92
C THR A 18 -11.74 -5.06 20.11
N ASP A 19 -11.56 -5.95 21.07
CA ASP A 19 -10.73 -5.68 22.25
C ASP A 19 -9.24 -5.59 21.87
N ALA A 20 -8.76 -6.46 20.98
CA ALA A 20 -7.41 -6.36 20.42
C ALA A 20 -7.19 -5.03 19.66
N ASN A 21 -8.18 -4.60 18.87
CA ASN A 21 -8.13 -3.35 18.13
C ASN A 21 -8.03 -2.12 19.04
N LYS A 22 -8.76 -2.13 20.17
CA LYS A 22 -8.66 -1.07 21.19
C LYS A 22 -7.26 -1.01 21.79
N LEU A 23 -6.68 -2.16 22.15
CA LEU A 23 -5.32 -2.23 22.68
C LEU A 23 -4.28 -1.71 21.68
N ILE A 24 -4.41 -2.09 20.40
CA ILE A 24 -3.53 -1.60 19.33
C ILE A 24 -3.65 -0.07 19.20
N ALA A 25 -4.87 0.47 19.22
CA ALA A 25 -5.09 1.90 19.12
C ALA A 25 -4.51 2.65 20.33
N ASP A 26 -4.71 2.12 21.54
CA ASP A 26 -4.17 2.69 22.77
C ASP A 26 -2.64 2.74 22.76
N VAL A 27 -1.98 1.63 22.41
CA VAL A 27 -0.51 1.58 22.29
C VAL A 27 -0.02 2.55 21.21
N ASN A 28 -0.70 2.63 20.05
CA ASN A 28 -0.30 3.56 18.99
C ASN A 28 -0.40 5.01 19.45
N LEU A 29 -1.50 5.40 20.09
CA LEU A 29 -1.74 6.78 20.52
C LEU A 29 -0.86 7.19 21.71
N ASN A 30 -0.66 6.30 22.68
CA ASN A 30 0.07 6.64 23.91
C ASN A 30 1.58 6.37 23.82
N THR A 31 2.03 5.47 22.93
CA THR A 31 3.45 5.08 22.85
C THR A 31 4.11 5.49 21.53
N PHE A 32 3.42 5.32 20.40
CA PHE A 32 4.06 5.51 19.09
C PHE A 32 3.79 6.86 18.44
N LEU A 33 2.73 7.56 18.83
CA LEU A 33 2.40 8.89 18.32
C LEU A 33 3.59 9.85 18.52
N PHE A 34 3.93 10.61 17.48
CA PHE A 34 5.06 11.55 17.44
C PHE A 34 6.47 10.97 17.62
N THR A 35 6.63 9.65 17.67
CA THR A 35 7.95 9.02 17.57
C THR A 35 8.58 9.25 16.17
N LEU A 36 9.89 9.05 16.04
CA LEU A 36 10.57 9.13 14.74
C LEU A 36 9.94 8.19 13.70
N SER A 37 9.59 6.96 14.12
CA SER A 37 8.87 6.00 13.27
C SER A 37 7.54 6.55 12.78
N TRP A 38 6.76 7.18 13.65
CA TRP A 38 5.48 7.78 13.27
C TRP A 38 5.65 8.93 12.28
N TRP A 39 6.61 9.82 12.50
CA TRP A 39 6.93 10.90 11.55
C TRP A 39 7.43 10.36 10.21
N ALA A 40 8.25 9.31 10.21
CA ALA A 40 8.68 8.65 8.98
C ALA A 40 7.48 8.07 8.22
N ALA A 41 6.55 7.41 8.91
CA ALA A 41 5.33 6.89 8.30
C ALA A 41 4.41 8.00 7.77
N LEU A 42 4.31 9.13 8.47
CA LEU A 42 3.55 10.30 8.00
C LEU A 42 4.20 10.92 6.76
N ALA A 43 5.52 11.06 6.76
CA ALA A 43 6.27 11.56 5.63
C ALA A 43 6.10 10.66 4.41
N MET A 44 6.15 9.33 4.58
CA MET A 44 5.88 8.36 3.51
C MET A 44 4.47 8.47 2.94
N LEU A 45 3.50 8.93 3.74
CA LEU A 45 2.14 9.17 3.27
C LEU A 45 2.02 10.50 2.52
N LEU A 46 2.57 11.59 3.05
CA LEU A 46 2.31 12.94 2.52
C LEU A 46 3.32 13.41 1.48
N VAL A 47 4.62 13.21 1.72
CA VAL A 47 5.70 13.76 0.89
C VAL A 47 5.61 13.29 -0.56
N PRO A 48 5.35 12.01 -0.87
CA PRO A 48 5.24 11.57 -2.26
C PRO A 48 4.14 12.32 -3.03
N TRP A 49 2.96 12.50 -2.43
CA TRP A 49 1.86 13.21 -3.06
C TRP A 49 2.16 14.69 -3.27
N ILE A 50 2.81 15.33 -2.31
CA ILE A 50 3.29 16.72 -2.43
C ILE A 50 4.24 16.82 -3.63
N LEU A 51 5.27 15.96 -3.68
CA LEU A 51 6.23 15.92 -4.80
C LEU A 51 5.51 15.67 -6.13
N TRP A 52 4.56 14.73 -6.18
CA TRP A 52 3.80 14.45 -7.38
C TRP A 52 2.97 15.66 -7.83
N ALA A 53 2.37 16.41 -6.91
CA ALA A 53 1.62 17.61 -7.26
C ALA A 53 2.49 18.67 -7.97
N PHE A 54 3.76 18.80 -7.58
CA PHE A 54 4.71 19.73 -8.20
C PHE A 54 5.32 19.21 -9.51
N PHE A 55 5.66 17.92 -9.57
CA PHE A 55 6.46 17.34 -10.67
C PHE A 55 5.66 16.49 -11.67
N ARG A 56 4.34 16.36 -11.51
CA ARG A 56 3.50 15.59 -12.47
C ARG A 56 3.41 16.25 -13.83
N LYS A 57 3.27 15.43 -14.87
CA LYS A 57 2.81 15.88 -16.19
C LYS A 57 1.32 16.19 -16.15
N LYS A 58 0.97 17.48 -16.12
CA LYS A 58 -0.41 17.96 -15.88
C LYS A 58 -1.40 17.41 -16.93
N GLU A 59 -0.97 17.30 -18.18
CA GLU A 59 -1.74 16.81 -19.33
C GLU A 59 -2.09 15.32 -19.21
N SER A 60 -1.36 14.58 -18.39
CA SER A 60 -1.54 13.14 -18.16
C SER A 60 -2.01 12.83 -16.73
N SER A 61 -2.45 13.82 -15.95
CA SER A 61 -2.81 13.63 -14.54
C SER A 61 -3.89 12.57 -14.34
N ALA A 62 -4.96 12.61 -15.15
CA ALA A 62 -6.08 11.69 -15.00
C ALA A 62 -5.69 10.22 -15.21
N ARG A 63 -4.90 9.92 -16.25
CA ARG A 63 -4.42 8.54 -16.51
C ARG A 63 -3.42 8.06 -15.46
N LEU A 64 -2.58 8.96 -14.93
CA LEU A 64 -1.64 8.63 -13.87
C LEU A 64 -2.37 8.31 -12.57
N LEU A 65 -3.35 9.15 -12.19
CA LEU A 65 -4.22 8.91 -11.03
C LEU A 65 -5.02 7.63 -11.18
N PHE A 66 -5.55 7.36 -12.38
CA PHE A 66 -6.26 6.11 -12.65
C PHE A 66 -5.36 4.89 -12.41
N ALA A 67 -4.13 4.90 -12.94
CA ALA A 67 -3.15 3.84 -12.68
C ALA A 67 -2.79 3.71 -11.19
N ALA A 68 -2.62 4.85 -10.49
CA ALA A 68 -2.37 4.87 -9.05
C ALA A 68 -3.54 4.26 -8.25
N PHE A 69 -4.79 4.63 -8.52
CA PHE A 69 -5.94 4.12 -7.79
C PHE A 69 -6.13 2.62 -7.99
N ILE A 70 -5.99 2.11 -9.22
CA ILE A 70 -5.99 0.66 -9.46
C ILE A 70 -4.90 -0.04 -8.65
N THR A 71 -3.70 0.54 -8.62
CA THR A 71 -2.59 0.01 -7.81
C THR A 71 -2.93 0.02 -6.32
N MET A 72 -3.51 1.10 -5.80
CA MET A 72 -3.92 1.21 -4.40
C MET A 72 -4.92 0.13 -4.02
N ILE A 73 -5.93 -0.11 -4.86
CA ILE A 73 -6.95 -1.15 -4.65
C ILE A 73 -6.27 -2.52 -4.57
N ILE A 74 -5.56 -2.93 -5.64
CA ILE A 74 -4.95 -4.27 -5.72
C ILE A 74 -3.94 -4.48 -4.59
N SER A 75 -3.05 -3.51 -4.38
CA SER A 75 -1.98 -3.64 -3.40
C SER A 75 -2.50 -3.69 -1.96
N THR A 76 -3.57 -2.96 -1.65
CA THR A 76 -4.15 -2.94 -0.29
C THR A 76 -4.97 -4.19 -0.03
N THR A 77 -5.66 -4.73 -1.04
CA THR A 77 -6.33 -6.03 -0.91
C THR A 77 -5.33 -7.15 -0.62
N ILE A 78 -4.23 -7.22 -1.38
CA ILE A 78 -3.16 -8.20 -1.13
C ILE A 78 -2.55 -7.98 0.27
N ASP A 79 -2.40 -6.72 0.68
CA ASP A 79 -1.86 -6.38 1.99
C ASP A 79 -2.74 -6.87 3.14
N GLY A 80 -4.04 -6.62 3.05
CA GLY A 80 -5.03 -7.08 4.01
C GLY A 80 -4.98 -8.59 4.16
N LEU A 81 -4.98 -9.35 3.05
CA LEU A 81 -4.85 -10.80 3.08
C LEU A 81 -3.55 -11.25 3.78
N GLY A 82 -2.43 -10.58 3.50
CA GLY A 82 -1.16 -10.89 4.15
C GLY A 82 -1.19 -10.69 5.66
N VAL A 83 -1.83 -9.62 6.13
CA VAL A 83 -2.00 -9.35 7.57
C VAL A 83 -3.00 -10.33 8.20
N ASP A 84 -4.13 -10.60 7.54
CA ASP A 84 -5.17 -11.52 8.02
C ASP A 84 -4.63 -12.95 8.15
N PHE A 85 -3.73 -13.38 7.27
CA PHE A 85 -3.02 -14.66 7.36
C PHE A 85 -1.77 -14.62 8.25
N GLY A 86 -1.50 -13.52 8.95
CA GLY A 86 -0.38 -13.39 9.88
C GLY A 86 0.99 -13.46 9.23
N LYS A 87 1.12 -13.12 7.94
CA LYS A 87 2.39 -13.15 7.21
C LYS A 87 3.31 -11.99 7.58
N TRP A 88 2.73 -10.85 7.94
CA TRP A 88 3.43 -9.70 8.51
C TRP A 88 2.49 -8.86 9.37
N ALA A 89 3.08 -7.93 10.12
CA ALA A 89 2.36 -6.98 10.96
C ALA A 89 2.96 -5.57 10.85
N TYR A 90 2.21 -4.60 11.36
CA TYR A 90 2.54 -3.18 11.29
C TYR A 90 2.55 -2.58 12.70
N PRO A 91 3.72 -2.53 13.37
CA PRO A 91 3.80 -2.06 14.76
C PRO A 91 3.40 -0.59 14.91
N VAL A 92 4.04 0.30 14.15
CA VAL A 92 3.79 1.74 14.19
C VAL A 92 2.98 2.16 12.95
N LYS A 93 1.90 2.90 13.18
CA LYS A 93 1.02 3.41 12.11
C LYS A 93 0.66 4.87 12.32
N VAL A 94 0.47 5.59 11.23
CA VAL A 94 -0.03 6.97 11.25
C VAL A 94 -1.49 7.00 11.70
N ILE A 95 -2.31 6.18 11.04
CA ILE A 95 -3.72 6.00 11.37
C ILE A 95 -3.80 4.67 12.12
N PRO A 96 -4.29 4.64 13.37
CA PRO A 96 -4.31 3.43 14.21
C PRO A 96 -5.42 2.45 13.79
N ILE A 97 -5.53 2.18 12.49
CA ILE A 97 -6.41 1.15 11.92
C ILE A 97 -5.66 -0.19 11.97
N PRO A 98 -6.18 -1.21 12.68
CA PRO A 98 -5.45 -2.44 13.05
C PRO A 98 -4.93 -3.31 11.90
N THR A 99 -5.57 -3.28 10.74
CA THR A 99 -5.30 -4.26 9.66
C THR A 99 -4.35 -3.74 8.58
N ILE A 100 -4.23 -2.43 8.36
CA ILE A 100 -3.53 -1.90 7.17
C ILE A 100 -2.60 -0.75 7.54
N SER A 101 -1.41 -0.71 6.90
CA SER A 101 -0.54 0.48 6.92
C SER A 101 -0.69 1.27 5.62
N TYR A 102 -1.45 2.36 5.69
CA TYR A 102 -1.73 3.20 4.51
C TYR A 102 -0.51 3.96 4.00
N SER A 103 0.47 4.28 4.86
CA SER A 103 1.63 5.09 4.48
C SER A 103 2.37 4.57 3.25
N PHE A 104 2.61 3.25 3.21
CA PHE A 104 3.30 2.65 2.08
C PHE A 104 2.37 2.38 0.89
N ARG A 105 1.17 1.82 1.16
CA ARG A 105 0.23 1.39 0.11
C ARG A 105 -0.48 2.55 -0.59
N TYR A 106 -0.74 3.66 0.10
CA TYR A 106 -1.41 4.83 -0.45
C TYR A 106 -0.47 6.00 -0.75
N GLY A 107 0.72 6.03 -0.17
CA GLY A 107 1.73 7.05 -0.45
C GLY A 107 2.78 6.57 -1.45
N ILE A 108 3.77 5.84 -0.94
CA ILE A 108 4.99 5.48 -1.69
C ILE A 108 4.69 4.69 -2.97
N VAL A 109 3.97 3.57 -2.87
CA VAL A 109 3.76 2.62 -3.98
C VAL A 109 3.07 3.29 -5.19
N PRO A 110 1.86 3.86 -5.07
CA PRO A 110 1.16 4.44 -6.22
C PRO A 110 1.92 5.63 -6.81
N VAL A 111 2.50 6.49 -5.97
CA VAL A 111 3.21 7.67 -6.46
C VAL A 111 4.52 7.32 -7.16
N ALA A 112 5.31 6.39 -6.61
CA ALA A 112 6.53 5.91 -7.27
C ALA A 112 6.23 5.30 -8.65
N ILE A 113 5.15 4.51 -8.75
CA ILE A 113 4.69 3.96 -10.02
C ILE A 113 4.29 5.08 -11.00
N MET A 114 3.53 6.09 -10.57
CA MET A 114 3.19 7.24 -11.43
C MET A 114 4.45 7.95 -11.95
N PHE A 115 5.44 8.18 -11.08
CA PHE A 115 6.71 8.79 -11.48
C PHE A 115 7.46 7.95 -12.51
N LEU A 116 7.54 6.63 -12.31
CA LEU A 116 8.18 5.71 -13.25
C LEU A 116 7.46 5.63 -14.59
N ILE A 117 6.13 5.71 -14.60
CA ILE A 117 5.34 5.74 -15.84
C ILE A 117 5.64 7.03 -16.63
N GLN A 118 5.64 8.19 -15.98
CA GLN A 118 5.84 9.47 -16.68
C GLN A 118 7.30 9.76 -17.07
N PHE A 119 8.27 9.22 -16.31
CA PHE A 119 9.70 9.41 -16.54
C PHE A 119 10.19 8.51 -17.67
N LYS A 120 10.83 9.07 -18.71
CA LYS A 120 11.34 8.34 -19.89
C LYS A 120 10.37 7.24 -20.37
N PRO A 121 9.19 7.61 -20.90
CA PRO A 121 8.10 6.66 -21.19
C PRO A 121 8.42 5.60 -22.26
N ASN A 122 9.51 5.77 -23.01
CA ASN A 122 9.95 4.86 -24.07
C ASN A 122 10.84 3.71 -23.56
N ILE A 123 11.29 3.76 -22.31
CA ILE A 123 12.04 2.64 -21.70
C ILE A 123 11.11 1.44 -21.51
N ASN A 124 11.64 0.23 -21.76
CA ASN A 124 10.93 -1.02 -21.58
C ASN A 124 10.26 -1.09 -20.18
N PRO A 125 8.94 -1.32 -20.10
CA PRO A 125 8.23 -1.36 -18.83
C PRO A 125 8.73 -2.47 -17.90
N ILE A 126 9.22 -3.60 -18.42
CA ILE A 126 9.76 -4.70 -17.62
C ILE A 126 11.00 -4.25 -16.83
N VAL A 127 11.88 -3.45 -17.45
CA VAL A 127 13.07 -2.93 -16.76
C VAL A 127 12.67 -2.05 -15.59
N LYS A 128 11.69 -1.16 -15.80
CA LYS A 128 11.15 -0.31 -14.71
C LYS A 128 10.46 -1.14 -13.63
N ALA A 129 9.73 -2.18 -14.02
CA ALA A 129 9.06 -3.07 -13.08
C ALA A 129 10.06 -3.79 -12.16
N VAL A 130 11.12 -4.36 -12.75
CA VAL A 130 12.18 -5.06 -12.00
C VAL A 130 12.94 -4.10 -11.11
N LEU A 131 13.27 -2.89 -11.57
CA LEU A 131 13.91 -1.87 -10.74
C LEU A 131 13.01 -1.45 -9.56
N PHE A 132 11.73 -1.20 -9.83
CA PHE A 132 10.76 -0.84 -8.80
C PHE A 132 10.57 -1.95 -7.77
N GLY A 133 10.33 -3.17 -8.24
CA GLY A 133 10.16 -4.32 -7.36
C GLY A 133 11.42 -4.65 -6.58
N GLY A 134 12.59 -4.57 -7.21
CA GLY A 134 13.88 -4.82 -6.58
C GLY A 134 14.18 -3.82 -5.48
N PHE A 135 14.07 -2.52 -5.78
CA PHE A 135 14.29 -1.47 -4.79
C PHE A 135 13.24 -1.53 -3.67
N GLY A 136 11.96 -1.66 -4.03
CA GLY A 136 10.88 -1.71 -3.05
C GLY A 136 11.01 -2.90 -2.10
N ALA A 137 11.35 -4.08 -2.63
CA ALA A 137 11.38 -5.29 -1.83
C ALA A 137 12.67 -5.50 -1.03
N PHE A 138 13.82 -5.22 -1.65
CA PHE A 138 15.12 -5.52 -1.04
C PHE A 138 15.79 -4.31 -0.39
N VAL A 139 15.25 -3.10 -0.57
CA VAL A 139 15.74 -1.88 0.11
C VAL A 139 14.62 -1.24 0.93
N GLY A 140 13.47 -0.96 0.31
CA GLY A 140 12.34 -0.30 0.97
C GLY A 140 11.80 -1.06 2.18
N MET A 141 11.47 -2.34 2.02
CA MET A 141 10.93 -3.15 3.13
C MET A 141 11.93 -3.36 4.28
N PRO A 142 13.23 -3.65 4.07
CA PRO A 142 14.21 -3.66 5.14
C PRO A 142 14.29 -2.34 5.91
N ILE A 143 14.32 -1.19 5.21
CA ILE A 143 14.32 0.14 5.85
C ILE A 143 13.06 0.32 6.70
N MET A 144 11.88 -0.03 6.17
CA MET A 144 10.64 0.01 6.94
C MET A 144 10.70 -0.89 8.19
N SER A 145 11.39 -2.03 8.11
CA SER A 145 11.54 -2.92 9.25
C SER A 145 12.42 -2.34 10.35
N ILE A 146 13.53 -1.68 9.97
CA ILE A 146 14.39 -0.93 10.89
C ILE A 146 13.59 0.21 11.57
N LEU A 147 12.71 0.88 10.83
CA LEU A 147 11.85 1.94 11.37
C LEU A 147 10.62 1.42 12.13
N HIS A 148 10.48 0.11 12.34
CA HIS A 148 9.32 -0.53 12.96
C HIS A 148 7.98 -0.25 12.25
N LEU A 149 8.04 0.09 10.96
CA LEU A 149 6.89 0.27 10.08
C LEU A 149 6.49 -1.00 9.34
N TYR A 150 7.26 -2.09 9.51
CA TYR A 150 6.97 -3.39 8.94
C TYR A 150 7.64 -4.50 9.78
N LYS A 151 6.86 -5.46 10.25
CA LYS A 151 7.36 -6.64 10.95
C LYS A 151 7.06 -7.88 10.14
N LYS A 152 8.10 -8.45 9.54
CA LYS A 152 8.07 -9.74 8.84
C LYS A 152 7.80 -10.86 9.85
N ILE A 153 6.89 -11.79 9.55
CA ILE A 153 6.66 -12.99 10.38
C ILE A 153 7.16 -14.20 9.60
N ASP A 154 6.44 -14.61 8.56
CA ASP A 154 6.78 -15.75 7.70
C ASP A 154 6.55 -15.36 6.23
N TRP A 155 7.33 -14.38 5.77
CA TRP A 155 7.20 -13.85 4.41
C TRP A 155 8.57 -13.58 3.80
N ALA A 156 8.87 -14.17 2.65
CA ALA A 156 10.10 -13.88 1.93
C ALA A 156 9.98 -12.57 1.14
N TYR A 157 11.00 -11.72 1.19
CA TYR A 157 11.02 -10.48 0.40
C TYR A 157 10.92 -10.71 -1.11
N THR A 158 11.36 -11.88 -1.58
CA THR A 158 11.20 -12.31 -2.98
C THR A 158 9.74 -12.37 -3.42
N TYR A 159 8.79 -12.72 -2.54
CA TYR A 159 7.37 -12.70 -2.89
C TYR A 159 6.87 -11.28 -3.11
N SER A 160 7.26 -10.34 -2.24
CA SER A 160 6.95 -8.93 -2.44
C SER A 160 7.62 -8.34 -3.68
N PHE A 161 8.82 -8.81 -4.06
CA PHE A 161 9.46 -8.42 -5.31
C PHE A 161 8.55 -8.73 -6.50
N PHE A 162 8.05 -9.97 -6.61
CA PHE A 162 7.14 -10.35 -7.70
C PHE A 162 5.82 -9.57 -7.64
N ILE A 163 5.25 -9.35 -6.45
CA ILE A 163 4.04 -8.55 -6.30
C ILE A 163 4.25 -7.11 -6.79
N LEU A 164 5.35 -6.46 -6.41
CA LEU A 164 5.64 -5.08 -6.83
C LEU A 164 5.93 -4.96 -8.33
N VAL A 165 6.62 -5.96 -8.91
CA VAL A 165 6.81 -6.05 -10.37
C VAL A 165 5.45 -6.11 -11.08
N LEU A 166 4.56 -7.01 -10.64
CA LEU A 166 3.24 -7.18 -11.23
C LEU A 166 2.38 -5.93 -11.07
N LEU A 167 2.39 -5.30 -9.89
CA LEU A 167 1.67 -4.05 -9.64
C LEU A 167 2.10 -2.95 -10.62
N TYR A 168 3.40 -2.77 -10.83
CA TYR A 168 3.90 -1.79 -11.80
C TYR A 168 3.43 -2.12 -13.22
N LEU A 169 3.52 -3.39 -13.65
CA LEU A 169 3.13 -3.80 -15.01
C LEU A 169 1.63 -3.58 -15.26
N ILE A 170 0.78 -3.94 -14.28
CA ILE A 170 -0.66 -3.69 -14.32
C ILE A 170 -0.94 -2.19 -14.43
N ALA A 171 -0.32 -1.38 -13.57
CA ALA A 171 -0.48 0.07 -13.59
C ALA A 171 -0.02 0.69 -14.91
N HIS A 172 1.11 0.22 -15.46
CA HIS A 172 1.62 0.65 -16.75
C HIS A 172 0.61 0.34 -17.86
N TRP A 173 0.05 -0.87 -17.89
CA TRP A 173 -0.96 -1.27 -18.86
C TRP A 173 -2.21 -0.37 -18.78
N PHE A 174 -2.74 -0.12 -17.58
CA PHE A 174 -3.90 0.77 -17.40
C PHE A 174 -3.60 2.21 -17.81
N SER A 175 -2.40 2.71 -17.55
CA SER A 175 -2.01 4.09 -17.91
C SER A 175 -2.00 4.35 -19.42
N ARG A 176 -1.90 3.29 -20.24
CA ARG A 176 -1.84 3.34 -21.71
C ARG A 176 -3.20 3.15 -22.38
N ARG A 177 -4.26 2.90 -21.61
CA ARG A 177 -5.61 2.79 -22.17
C ARG A 177 -6.01 4.10 -22.86
N SER A 178 -6.61 3.96 -24.04
CA SER A 178 -7.18 5.03 -24.85
C SER A 178 -8.70 4.95 -24.94
N SER A 179 -9.32 3.92 -24.37
CA SER A 179 -10.75 3.61 -24.48
C SER A 179 -11.66 4.48 -23.58
N PHE A 180 -11.32 5.74 -23.36
CA PHE A 180 -12.13 6.67 -22.55
C PHE A 180 -12.79 7.68 -23.48
N GLU A 181 -13.95 7.33 -24.03
CA GLU A 181 -14.79 8.30 -24.71
C GLU A 181 -15.36 9.31 -23.72
N LYS A 182 -15.67 10.51 -24.20
CA LYS A 182 -16.36 11.51 -23.39
C LYS A 182 -17.78 11.01 -23.13
N ILE A 183 -18.25 11.14 -21.90
CA ILE A 183 -19.67 10.99 -21.60
C ILE A 183 -20.39 12.17 -22.26
N VAL A 184 -21.08 11.92 -23.36
CA VAL A 184 -21.92 12.90 -24.05
C VAL A 184 -23.26 12.95 -23.30
N LYS A 185 -23.78 14.15 -23.03
CA LYS A 185 -25.18 14.30 -22.59
C LYS A 185 -26.05 14.08 -23.83
N GLU A 186 -26.93 13.09 -23.78
CA GLU A 186 -28.04 12.96 -24.73
C GLU A 186 -28.97 14.18 -24.64
#